data_AF-A0A948UVM5-F1
#
_entry.id   AF-A0A948UVM5-F1
#
_cell.length_a   1.000
_cell.length_b   1.000
_cell.length_c   1.000
_cell.angle_alpha   90.00
_cell.angle_beta   90.00
_cell.angle_gamma   90.00
#
_symmetry.space_group_name_H-M   'P 1'
#
loop_
_entity.id
_entity.type
_entity.pdbx_description
1 polymer ?
#
loop_
_entity_poly.entity_id
_entity_poly.type
_entity_poly.pdbx_seq_one_letter_code
_entity_poly.pdbx_strand_id
1 'polypeptide(L)'
;MNKKIIIISVLLTNMVFASVSPVSIALKNSHTNRVNTLSNMVSSNLHRRGLEKSVAQKKVSQSLQGDAYTNDLMAQNILENMREIKQEDIISYISNSALYGKSVDLSSYETILSLVHKSNKLALEKADLENIHKISLENKNIKALSKIS
;
A
#
# COMPACT_ATOMS: atom_id res chain seq x y z
N MET A 1 -14.36 49.34 -44.69
CA MET A 1 -14.24 48.05 -45.40
C MET A 1 -13.23 47.19 -44.65
N ASN A 2 -13.68 46.03 -44.18
CA ASN A 2 -13.19 45.35 -42.97
C ASN A 2 -11.92 44.52 -43.25
N LYS A 3 -10.83 44.78 -42.52
CA LYS A 3 -9.65 43.91 -42.54
C LYS A 3 -9.91 42.71 -41.63
N LYS A 4 -10.12 41.54 -42.22
CA LYS A 4 -10.21 40.26 -41.51
C LYS A 4 -8.83 39.92 -40.95
N ILE A 5 -8.70 39.90 -39.62
CA ILE A 5 -7.52 39.35 -38.95
C ILE A 5 -7.80 37.86 -38.75
N ILE A 6 -7.04 37.01 -39.45
CA ILE A 6 -7.06 35.57 -39.22
C ILE A 6 -5.97 35.27 -38.19
N ILE A 7 -6.38 34.97 -36.95
CA ILE A 7 -5.48 34.54 -35.89
C ILE A 7 -5.38 33.01 -35.97
N ILE A 8 -4.28 32.51 -36.55
CA ILE A 8 -3.95 31.08 -36.53
C ILE A 8 -3.23 30.81 -35.22
N SER A 9 -3.97 30.35 -34.21
CA SER A 9 -3.40 29.90 -32.94
C SER A 9 -2.80 28.51 -33.14
N VAL A 10 -1.50 28.43 -33.40
CA VAL A 10 -0.77 27.16 -33.38
C VAL A 10 -0.55 26.77 -31.92
N LEU A 11 -1.37 25.85 -31.43
CA LEU A 11 -1.22 25.26 -30.10
C LEU A 11 -0.01 24.30 -30.15
N LEU A 12 1.18 24.80 -29.82
CA LEU A 12 2.35 23.96 -29.60
C LEU A 12 2.22 23.31 -28.22
N THR A 13 1.75 22.07 -28.21
CA THR A 13 1.71 21.19 -27.05
C THR A 13 3.14 20.91 -26.56
N ASN A 14 3.57 21.57 -25.49
CA ASN A 14 4.70 21.10 -24.69
C ASN A 14 4.19 19.98 -23.76
N MET A 15 3.97 18.78 -24.31
CA MET A 15 3.92 17.57 -23.47
C MET A 15 5.34 17.27 -23.02
N VAL A 16 5.72 17.79 -21.86
CA VAL A 16 6.90 17.32 -21.14
C VAL A 16 6.54 15.95 -20.58
N PHE A 17 6.88 14.90 -21.32
CA PHE A 17 7.04 13.58 -20.74
C PHE A 17 8.23 13.67 -19.79
N ALA A 18 7.95 13.89 -18.51
CA ALA A 18 8.92 13.57 -17.47
C ALA A 18 9.24 12.08 -17.67
N SER A 19 10.45 11.81 -18.16
CA SER A 19 11.01 10.47 -18.21
C SER A 19 11.03 9.97 -16.77
N VAL A 20 10.00 9.22 -16.38
CA VAL A 20 10.05 8.41 -15.18
C VAL A 20 11.23 7.47 -15.40
N SER A 21 12.32 7.74 -14.69
CA SER A 21 13.44 6.83 -14.60
C SER A 21 12.82 5.49 -14.21
N PRO A 22 13.08 4.39 -14.95
CA PRO A 22 12.57 3.10 -14.54
C PRO A 22 13.13 2.88 -13.15
N VAL A 23 12.27 2.94 -12.13
CA VAL A 23 12.59 2.39 -10.83
C VAL A 23 12.96 0.97 -11.14
N SER A 24 14.26 0.67 -11.08
CA SER A 24 14.78 -0.66 -11.17
C SER A 24 14.27 -1.37 -9.92
N ILE A 25 13.04 -1.87 -10.02
CA ILE A 25 12.57 -2.94 -9.17
C ILE A 25 13.51 -4.08 -9.54
N ALA A 26 14.62 -4.16 -8.82
CA ALA A 26 15.44 -5.34 -8.80
C ALA A 26 14.50 -6.43 -8.28
N LEU A 27 13.85 -7.13 -9.21
CA LEU A 27 13.22 -8.42 -9.01
C LEU A 27 14.35 -9.36 -8.62
N LYS A 28 14.81 -9.23 -7.37
CA LYS A 28 15.60 -10.22 -6.70
C LYS A 28 14.69 -11.43 -6.65
N ASN A 29 14.97 -12.39 -7.52
CA ASN A 29 14.44 -13.75 -7.46
C ASN A 29 14.58 -14.27 -6.03
N SER A 30 13.57 -14.02 -5.20
CA SER A 30 13.57 -14.37 -3.79
C SER A 30 12.86 -15.71 -3.63
N HIS A 31 13.49 -16.74 -4.19
CA HIS A 31 13.21 -18.13 -3.79
C HIS A 31 13.88 -18.44 -2.43
N THR A 32 13.82 -17.47 -1.51
CA THR A 32 14.54 -17.48 -0.23
C THR A 32 13.54 -17.45 0.90
N ASN A 33 13.29 -18.63 1.49
CA ASN A 33 12.69 -18.87 2.80
C ASN A 33 11.57 -17.91 3.23
N ARG A 34 10.33 -18.34 2.98
CA ARG A 34 9.02 -17.81 3.42
C ARG A 34 8.86 -17.71 4.95
N VAL A 35 9.83 -17.21 5.71
CA VAL A 35 9.76 -17.12 7.17
C VAL A 35 9.28 -15.73 7.62
N ASN A 36 9.58 -14.67 6.86
CA ASN A 36 9.36 -13.27 7.27
C ASN A 36 8.32 -12.50 6.45
N THR A 37 7.35 -13.16 5.83
CA THR A 37 6.25 -12.46 5.15
C THR A 37 5.33 -11.77 6.17
N LEU A 38 4.65 -10.71 5.75
CA LEU A 38 3.67 -9.99 6.56
C LEU A 38 2.61 -10.93 7.12
N SER A 39 2.07 -11.82 6.27
CA SER A 39 1.08 -12.82 6.69
C SER A 39 1.60 -13.73 7.80
N ASN A 40 2.87 -14.14 7.76
CA ASN A 40 3.48 -14.95 8.81
C ASN A 40 3.68 -14.16 10.10
N MET A 41 4.12 -12.90 10.00
CA MET A 41 4.29 -12.03 11.16
C MET A 41 2.95 -11.76 11.86
N VAL A 42 1.88 -11.50 11.10
CA VAL A 42 0.52 -11.34 11.62
C VAL A 42 0.01 -12.64 12.23
N SER A 43 0.21 -13.78 11.58
CA SER A 43 -0.20 -15.09 12.09
C SER A 43 0.54 -15.44 13.39
N SER A 44 1.84 -15.18 13.44
CA SER A 44 2.67 -15.35 14.64
C SER A 44 2.19 -14.43 15.77
N ASN A 45 1.88 -13.16 15.47
CA ASN A 45 1.33 -12.24 16.45
C ASN A 45 0.01 -12.77 17.05
N LEU A 46 -0.91 -13.26 16.22
CA LEU A 46 -2.17 -13.87 16.65
C LEU A 46 -1.95 -15.12 17.48
N HIS A 47 -1.01 -15.97 17.08
CA HIS A 47 -0.66 -17.17 17.82
C HIS A 47 -0.16 -16.84 19.24
N ARG A 48 0.74 -15.85 19.37
CA ARG A 48 1.19 -15.35 20.67
C ARG A 48 0.07 -14.73 21.52
N ARG A 49 -1.03 -14.29 20.89
CA ARG A 49 -2.24 -13.78 21.56
C ARG A 49 -3.24 -14.88 21.93
N GLY A 50 -2.85 -16.16 21.80
CA GLY A 50 -3.60 -17.31 22.27
C GLY A 50 -4.40 -18.06 21.21
N LEU A 51 -4.29 -17.69 19.92
CA LEU A 51 -4.91 -18.46 18.85
C LEU A 51 -4.07 -19.70 18.51
N GLU A 52 -4.73 -20.81 18.18
CA GLU A 52 -4.05 -21.95 17.57
C GLU A 52 -3.41 -21.52 16.25
N LYS A 53 -2.20 -22.01 15.94
CA LYS A 53 -1.43 -21.61 14.76
C LYS A 53 -2.22 -21.79 13.45
N SER A 54 -2.91 -22.91 13.29
CA SER A 54 -3.73 -23.22 12.11
C SER A 54 -4.89 -22.21 11.95
N VAL A 55 -5.56 -21.87 13.06
CA VAL A 55 -6.65 -20.89 13.13
C VAL A 55 -6.14 -19.49 12.83
N ALA A 56 -4.98 -19.12 13.37
CA ALA A 56 -4.33 -17.84 13.11
C ALA A 56 -4.01 -17.68 11.61
N GLN A 57 -3.39 -18.69 10.98
CA GLN A 57 -3.09 -18.68 9.55
C GLN A 57 -4.37 -18.52 8.71
N LYS A 58 -5.42 -19.28 9.03
CA LYS A 58 -6.72 -19.20 8.33
C LYS A 58 -7.35 -17.82 8.44
N LYS A 59 -7.34 -17.21 9.63
CA LYS A 59 -7.90 -15.86 9.83
C LYS A 59 -7.13 -14.81 9.02
N VAL A 60 -5.81 -14.89 8.98
CA VAL A 60 -4.99 -13.97 8.20
C VAL A 60 -5.28 -14.10 6.71
N SER A 61 -5.33 -15.33 6.17
CA SER A 61 -5.59 -15.55 4.75
C SER A 61 -6.99 -15.11 4.31
N GLN A 62 -7.97 -15.12 5.22
CA GLN A 62 -9.32 -14.63 4.95
C GLN A 62 -9.45 -13.10 5.06
N SER A 63 -8.57 -12.47 5.83
CA SER A 63 -8.67 -11.05 6.14
C SER A 63 -7.83 -10.20 5.19
N LEU A 64 -6.58 -10.58 4.94
CA LEU A 64 -5.68 -9.81 4.11
C LEU A 64 -5.96 -10.07 2.62
N GLN A 65 -6.27 -9.03 1.86
CA GLN A 65 -6.58 -9.15 0.44
C GLN A 65 -5.30 -9.18 -0.41
N GLY A 66 -5.28 -10.02 -1.44
CA GLY A 66 -4.12 -10.17 -2.34
C GLY A 66 -3.15 -11.26 -1.88
N ASP A 67 -2.15 -11.54 -2.70
CA ASP A 67 -1.12 -12.53 -2.39
C ASP A 67 -0.07 -11.99 -1.40
N ALA A 68 0.72 -12.89 -0.83
CA ALA A 68 1.69 -12.53 0.20
C ALA A 68 2.76 -11.55 -0.29
N TYR A 69 3.25 -11.72 -1.53
CA TYR A 69 4.33 -10.89 -2.06
C TYR A 69 3.85 -9.46 -2.35
N THR A 70 2.69 -9.31 -3.00
CA THR A 70 2.08 -8.00 -3.23
C THR A 70 1.80 -7.28 -1.91
N ASN A 71 1.31 -8.01 -0.89
CA ASN A 71 1.08 -7.43 0.44
C ASN A 71 2.37 -6.98 1.15
N ASP A 72 3.46 -7.74 1.02
CA ASP A 72 4.76 -7.36 1.57
C ASP A 72 5.27 -6.07 0.92
N LEU A 73 5.16 -5.94 -0.41
CA LEU A 73 5.53 -4.72 -1.14
C LEU A 73 4.68 -3.51 -0.74
N MET A 74 3.35 -3.69 -0.65
CA MET A 74 2.45 -2.60 -0.24
C MET A 74 2.73 -2.14 1.21
N ALA A 75 3.04 -3.07 2.11
CA ALA A 75 3.42 -2.74 3.48
C ALA A 75 4.78 -2.02 3.54
N GLN A 76 5.75 -2.45 2.73
CA GLN A 76 7.04 -1.76 2.61
C GLN A 76 6.85 -0.33 2.10
N ASN A 77 6.01 -0.11 1.09
CA ASN A 77 5.72 1.23 0.57
C ASN A 77 5.14 2.16 1.66
N ILE A 78 4.27 1.64 2.53
CA ILE A 78 3.75 2.39 3.69
C ILE A 78 4.90 2.79 4.63
N LEU A 79 5.76 1.84 5.00
CA LEU A 79 6.87 2.08 5.94
C LEU A 79 7.91 3.08 5.39
N GLU A 80 8.17 3.05 4.09
CA GLU A 80 9.14 3.95 3.46
C GLU A 80 8.62 5.40 3.36
N ASN A 81 7.31 5.58 3.18
CA ASN A 81 6.71 6.90 2.99
C ASN A 81 6.08 7.49 4.26
N MET A 82 5.95 6.74 5.35
CA MET A 82 5.38 7.22 6.63
C MET A 82 6.30 6.86 7.80
N ARG A 83 7.09 7.84 8.25
CA ARG A 83 8.13 7.64 9.27
C ARG A 83 7.55 7.31 10.65
N GLU A 84 6.33 7.76 10.93
CA GLU A 84 5.64 7.55 12.19
C GLU A 84 5.11 6.12 12.32
N ILE A 85 4.90 5.43 11.20
CA ILE A 85 4.36 4.08 11.16
C ILE A 85 5.49 3.06 11.23
N LYS A 86 5.42 2.18 12.22
CA LYS A 86 6.36 1.07 12.39
C LYS A 86 5.77 -0.22 11.87
N GLN A 87 6.63 -1.21 11.65
CA GLN A 87 6.21 -2.53 11.19
C GLN A 87 5.21 -3.18 12.18
N GLU A 88 5.44 -2.98 13.48
CA GLU A 88 4.58 -3.47 14.55
C GLU A 88 3.17 -2.87 14.49
N ASP A 89 3.03 -1.63 14.01
CA ASP A 89 1.74 -0.96 13.88
C ASP A 89 0.91 -1.61 12.77
N ILE A 90 1.53 -1.89 11.62
CA ILE A 90 0.90 -2.63 10.52
C ILE A 90 0.50 -4.03 10.99
N ILE A 91 1.41 -4.75 11.65
CA ILE A 91 1.13 -6.09 12.18
C ILE A 91 -0.05 -6.04 13.15
N SER A 92 -0.03 -5.11 14.12
CA SER A 92 -1.08 -4.96 15.13
C SER A 92 -2.44 -4.63 14.48
N TYR A 93 -2.45 -3.72 13.51
CA TYR A 93 -3.65 -3.33 12.77
C TYR A 93 -4.28 -4.51 12.03
N ILE A 94 -3.47 -5.27 11.27
CA ILE A 94 -3.95 -6.43 10.52
C ILE A 94 -4.37 -7.55 11.48
N SER A 95 -3.60 -7.82 12.54
CA SER A 95 -3.96 -8.82 13.56
C SER A 95 -5.30 -8.49 14.20
N ASN A 96 -5.52 -7.23 14.60
CA ASN A 96 -6.81 -6.81 15.16
C ASN A 96 -7.94 -6.96 14.13
N SER A 97 -7.73 -6.56 12.89
CA SER A 97 -8.72 -6.71 11.83
C SER A 97 -9.08 -8.19 11.60
N ALA A 98 -8.07 -9.07 11.59
CA ALA A 98 -8.25 -10.51 11.40
C ALA A 98 -8.96 -11.21 12.58
N LEU A 99 -8.74 -10.74 13.82
CA LEU A 99 -9.49 -11.24 14.98
C LEU A 99 -10.99 -11.02 14.79
N TYR A 100 -11.37 -9.81 14.35
CA TYR A 100 -12.75 -9.41 14.11
C TYR A 100 -13.30 -9.84 12.73
N GLY A 101 -12.55 -10.61 11.94
CA GLY A 101 -12.98 -11.05 10.61
C GLY A 101 -13.17 -9.92 9.60
N LYS A 102 -12.47 -8.80 9.79
CA LYS A 102 -12.51 -7.65 8.88
C LYS A 102 -11.49 -7.85 7.77
N SER A 103 -11.91 -7.59 6.54
CA SER A 103 -11.01 -7.59 5.40
C SER A 103 -10.12 -6.35 5.39
N VAL A 104 -8.86 -6.52 4.99
CA VAL A 104 -7.84 -5.48 4.91
C VAL A 104 -7.31 -5.43 3.49
N ASP A 105 -7.46 -4.28 2.84
CA ASP A 105 -6.86 -3.99 1.55
C ASP A 105 -5.83 -2.88 1.70
N LEU A 106 -4.55 -3.21 1.63
CA LEU A 106 -3.45 -2.24 1.80
C LEU A 106 -3.33 -1.24 0.64
N SER A 107 -4.10 -1.39 -0.44
CA SER A 107 -4.20 -0.39 -1.50
C SER A 107 -5.36 0.59 -1.34
N SER A 108 -6.26 0.37 -0.37
CA SER A 108 -7.36 1.29 -0.08
C SER A 108 -6.87 2.46 0.76
N TYR A 109 -7.28 3.67 0.37
CA TYR A 109 -7.02 4.90 1.11
C TYR A 109 -7.55 4.82 2.54
N GLU A 110 -8.74 4.27 2.72
CA GLU A 110 -9.48 4.14 3.97
C GLU A 110 -8.79 3.16 4.92
N THR A 111 -8.23 2.08 4.39
CA THR A 111 -7.39 1.14 5.16
C THR A 111 -6.14 1.85 5.67
N ILE A 112 -5.42 2.55 4.81
CA ILE A 112 -4.18 3.25 5.19
C ILE A 112 -4.49 4.37 6.18
N LEU A 113 -5.53 5.17 5.92
CA LEU A 113 -6.01 6.20 6.84
C LEU A 113 -6.35 5.61 8.22
N SER A 114 -7.08 4.50 8.26
CA SER A 114 -7.45 3.83 9.51
C SER A 114 -6.24 3.26 10.25
N LEU A 115 -5.26 2.73 9.52
CA LEU A 115 -3.98 2.30 10.06
C LEU A 115 -3.26 3.48 10.71
N VAL A 116 -3.09 4.59 9.99
CA VAL A 116 -2.39 5.77 10.49
C VAL A 116 -3.11 6.35 11.70
N HIS A 117 -4.44 6.52 11.65
CA HIS A 117 -5.24 6.99 12.80
C HIS A 117 -5.11 6.10 14.04
N LYS A 118 -4.93 4.78 13.87
CA LYS A 118 -4.78 3.85 15.01
C LYS A 118 -3.37 3.83 15.57
N SER A 119 -2.39 4.16 14.75
CA SER A 119 -0.97 4.07 15.09
C SER A 119 -0.45 5.40 15.64
N ASN A 120 -0.94 6.51 15.08
CA ASN A 120 -0.59 7.86 15.49
C ASN A 120 -1.64 8.40 16.48
N LYS A 121 -1.19 8.93 17.61
CA LYS A 121 -2.05 9.56 18.63
C LYS A 121 -2.32 11.05 18.34
N LEU A 122 -1.77 11.58 17.25
CA LEU A 122 -1.89 12.98 16.85
C LEU A 122 -2.92 13.15 15.73
N ALA A 123 -3.44 14.37 15.61
CA ALA A 123 -4.33 14.74 14.52
C ALA A 123 -3.57 14.75 13.19
N LEU A 124 -4.20 14.24 12.13
CA LEU A 124 -3.63 14.27 10.78
C LEU A 124 -3.72 15.66 10.17
N GLU A 125 -2.61 16.13 9.63
CA GLU A 125 -2.56 17.34 8.84
C GLU A 125 -2.90 17.06 7.38
N LYS A 126 -3.16 18.12 6.61
CA LYS A 126 -3.44 18.00 5.18
C LYS A 126 -2.31 17.28 4.42
N ALA A 127 -1.06 17.54 4.80
CA ALA A 127 0.11 16.88 4.22
C ALA A 127 0.10 15.37 4.44
N ASP A 128 -0.35 14.90 5.61
CA ASP A 128 -0.49 13.48 5.90
C ASP A 128 -1.55 12.85 5.00
N LEU A 129 -2.69 13.52 4.82
CA LEU A 129 -3.78 13.04 3.95
C LEU A 129 -3.33 12.95 2.49
N GLU A 130 -2.58 13.93 1.99
CA GLU A 130 -1.99 13.91 0.65
C GLU A 130 -1.00 12.74 0.50
N ASN A 131 -0.19 12.48 1.53
CA ASN A 131 0.74 11.36 1.54
C ASN A 131 0.01 10.00 1.57
N ILE A 132 -1.02 9.84 2.41
CA ILE A 132 -1.90 8.66 2.43
C ILE A 132 -2.50 8.43 1.04
N HIS A 133 -2.97 9.49 0.39
CA HIS A 133 -3.53 9.40 -0.96
C HIS A 133 -2.50 8.89 -1.97
N LYS A 134 -1.30 9.47 -1.97
CA LYS A 134 -0.18 9.04 -2.82
C LYS A 134 0.16 7.55 -2.62
N ILE A 135 0.36 7.12 -1.38
CA ILE A 135 0.68 5.71 -1.06
C ILE A 135 -0.45 4.78 -1.52
N SER A 136 -1.71 5.18 -1.35
CA SER A 136 -2.85 4.37 -1.82
C SER A 136 -2.81 4.16 -3.34
N LEU A 137 -2.44 5.20 -4.11
CA LEU A 137 -2.33 5.12 -5.57
C LEU A 137 -1.18 4.21 -5.99
N GLU A 138 -0.02 4.34 -5.34
CA GLU A 138 1.14 3.49 -5.59
C GLU A 138 0.83 2.03 -5.25
N ASN A 139 0.17 1.76 -4.13
CA ASN A 139 -0.24 0.41 -3.74
C ASN A 139 -1.29 -0.17 -4.70
N LYS A 140 -2.19 0.65 -5.25
CA LYS A 140 -3.09 0.22 -6.33
C LYS A 140 -2.32 -0.19 -7.58
N ASN A 141 -1.26 0.54 -7.93
CA ASN A 141 -0.40 0.19 -9.06
C ASN A 141 0.37 -1.11 -8.81
N ILE A 142 0.94 -1.30 -7.61
CA ILE A 142 1.58 -2.57 -7.20
C ILE A 142 0.58 -3.73 -7.36
N LYS A 143 -0.64 -3.57 -6.85
CA LYS A 143 -1.72 -4.58 -6.94
C LYS A 143 -2.22 -4.81 -8.38
N ALA A 144 -2.11 -3.82 -9.26
CA ALA A 144 -2.48 -3.97 -10.66
C ALA A 144 -1.42 -4.75 -11.44
N LEU A 145 -0.13 -4.48 -11.19
CA LEU A 145 0.98 -5.17 -11.82
C LEU A 145 1.01 -6.66 -11.48
N SER A 146 0.68 -7.03 -10.25
CA SER A 146 0.65 -8.45 -9.83
C SER A 146 -0.50 -9.26 -10.43
N LYS A 147 -1.51 -8.63 -11.04
CA LYS A 147 -2.58 -9.33 -11.77
C LYS A 147 -2.21 -9.66 -13.21
N ILE A 148 -1.14 -9.06 -13.74
CA ILE A 148 -0.72 -9.20 -15.14
C ILE A 148 0.43 -10.22 -15.24
N SER A 149 1.15 -10.47 -14.14
CA SER A 149 2.21 -11.49 -13.99
C SER A 149 1.67 -12.86 -13.63
#